data_AF-A0A8J4QHF1-F1
#
_entry.id   AF-A0A8J4QHF1-F1
#
_cell.length_a   1.000
_cell.length_b   1.000
_cell.length_c   1.000
_cell.angle_alpha   90.00
_cell.angle_beta   90.00
_cell.angle_gamma   90.00
#
_symmetry.space_group_name_H-M   'P 1'
#
loop_
_entity.id
_entity.type
_entity.pdbx_description
1 polymer ?
#
loop_
_entity_poly.entity_id
_entity_poly.type
_entity_poly.pdbx_seq_one_letter_code
_entity_poly.pdbx_strand_id
1 'polypeptide(L)'
;MARRSVPVLKQLLSNSPILNQTRSVTYMPRPGDGAPRAVTLIPGDGIGPLVTGAVEQVMEAMHAPIYFERYDVHGDMKRVPEEVMDSIRKNKVCLKGGLATPMGGGINSLNMQLRKELDLYASLVNCFNLPGLPTRHENVDIVVIRENTEGEYSGLEHEVVPGVVESLKVITKFCSERIAQYAFEYAYLNNRKKVTAVHKANIMKLAD
;
A
#
# COMPACT_ATOMS: atom_id res chain seq x y z
N MET A 1 55.06 -0.71 -21.40
CA MET A 1 53.84 0.11 -21.15
C MET A 1 52.69 -0.82 -20.79
N ALA A 2 52.56 -1.18 -19.52
CA ALA A 2 51.50 -2.06 -19.04
C ALA A 2 50.30 -1.22 -18.59
N ARG A 3 49.21 -1.23 -19.37
CA ARG A 3 47.92 -0.66 -18.94
C ARG A 3 47.33 -1.59 -17.86
N ARG A 4 47.48 -1.21 -16.60
CA ARG A 4 46.77 -1.83 -15.47
C ARG A 4 45.29 -1.48 -15.61
N SER A 5 44.49 -2.43 -16.07
CA SER A 5 43.04 -2.38 -15.94
C SER A 5 42.69 -2.42 -14.45
N VAL A 6 42.08 -1.35 -13.96
CA VAL A 6 41.48 -1.32 -12.63
C VAL A 6 40.30 -2.32 -12.68
N PRO A 7 40.17 -3.24 -11.70
CA PRO A 7 39.09 -4.20 -11.72
C PRO A 7 37.77 -3.45 -11.54
N VAL A 8 36.79 -3.75 -12.40
CA VAL A 8 35.41 -3.22 -12.41
C VAL A 8 34.77 -3.20 -11.01
N LEU A 9 35.20 -4.11 -10.12
CA LEU A 9 34.80 -4.15 -8.72
C LEU A 9 35.11 -2.87 -7.93
N LYS A 10 36.20 -2.16 -8.23
CA LYS A 10 36.54 -0.90 -7.53
C LYS A 10 35.65 0.26 -7.96
N GLN A 11 35.14 0.26 -9.20
CA GLN A 11 34.20 1.27 -9.68
C GLN A 11 32.80 1.09 -9.10
N LEU A 12 32.38 -0.14 -8.78
CA LEU A 12 31.11 -0.42 -8.11
C LEU A 12 31.13 -0.04 -6.62
N LEU A 13 32.30 0.03 -6.00
CA LEU A 13 32.46 0.39 -4.58
C LEU A 13 32.72 1.89 -4.34
N SER A 14 33.08 2.65 -5.37
CA SER A 14 33.35 4.08 -5.25
C SER A 14 32.16 4.91 -5.71
N ASN A 15 31.51 5.58 -4.75
CA ASN A 15 30.58 6.71 -4.94
C ASN A 15 29.15 6.41 -5.37
N SER A 16 28.51 5.46 -4.69
CA SER A 16 27.09 5.66 -4.36
C SER A 16 27.01 5.82 -2.85
N PRO A 17 26.57 6.97 -2.31
CA PRO A 17 26.09 6.94 -0.93
C PRO A 17 24.96 5.93 -0.96
N ILE A 18 25.16 4.76 -0.34
CA ILE A 18 24.03 3.96 0.10
C ILE A 18 23.28 4.93 1.00
N LEU A 19 22.25 5.57 0.46
CA LEU A 19 21.31 6.36 1.23
C LEU A 19 20.75 5.35 2.22
N ASN A 20 21.33 5.35 3.42
CA ASN A 20 20.75 4.83 4.66
C ASN A 20 19.51 5.69 4.95
N GLN A 21 18.57 5.76 4.02
CA GLN A 21 17.22 6.20 4.26
C GLN A 21 16.52 5.00 4.88
N THR A 22 16.79 4.76 6.16
CA THR A 22 15.84 4.08 7.02
C THR A 22 14.57 4.93 7.01
N ARG A 23 13.69 4.65 6.05
CA ARG A 23 12.37 5.29 5.95
C ARG A 23 11.56 4.78 7.13
N SER A 24 11.26 5.67 8.07
CA SER A 24 10.44 5.33 9.22
C SER A 24 8.98 5.31 8.76
N VAL A 25 8.35 4.14 8.81
CA VAL A 25 6.91 4.03 8.56
C VAL A 25 6.19 4.49 9.83
N THR A 26 5.33 5.50 9.67
CA THR A 26 4.64 6.28 10.72
C THR A 26 3.87 5.45 11.74
N TYR A 27 3.48 4.23 11.37
CA TYR A 27 2.60 3.39 12.18
C TYR A 27 3.06 1.94 12.28
N MET A 28 4.37 1.69 12.19
CA MET A 28 4.89 0.41 12.64
C MET A 28 5.08 0.49 14.16
N PRO A 29 4.51 -0.43 14.97
CA PRO A 29 5.00 -0.60 16.33
C PRO A 29 6.51 -0.81 16.26
N ARG A 30 7.23 -0.33 17.29
CA ARG A 30 8.69 -0.44 17.41
C ARG A 30 9.16 -1.82 16.92
N PRO A 31 10.35 -1.92 16.28
CA PRO A 31 10.94 -3.23 15.96
C PRO A 31 10.75 -4.13 17.17
N GLY A 32 10.00 -5.23 17.00
CA GLY A 32 9.57 -6.05 18.13
C GLY A 32 10.79 -6.58 18.89
N ASP A 33 10.55 -7.10 20.09
CA ASP A 33 11.59 -7.59 21.02
C ASP A 33 12.34 -8.84 20.51
N GLY A 34 12.36 -9.10 19.21
CA GLY A 34 12.91 -10.30 18.56
C GLY A 34 11.99 -11.52 18.62
N ALA A 35 10.84 -11.42 19.30
CA ALA A 35 9.88 -12.51 19.39
C ALA A 35 9.20 -12.79 18.04
N PRO A 36 8.97 -14.07 17.68
CA PRO A 36 8.23 -14.44 16.48
C PRO A 36 6.85 -13.79 16.44
N ARG A 37 6.52 -13.09 15.34
CA ARG A 37 5.22 -12.44 15.16
C ARG A 37 4.37 -13.16 14.10
N ALA A 38 3.10 -13.37 14.43
CA ALA A 38 2.10 -13.80 13.45
C ALA A 38 1.88 -12.71 12.41
N VAL A 39 1.87 -13.09 11.13
CA VAL A 39 1.42 -12.25 10.04
C VAL A 39 0.36 -13.02 9.25
N THR A 40 -0.82 -12.44 9.11
CA THR A 40 -1.86 -13.02 8.26
C THR A 40 -1.42 -12.91 6.80
N LEU A 41 -1.41 -14.03 6.07
CA LEU A 41 -1.03 -14.09 4.67
C LEU A 41 -2.24 -14.44 3.81
N ILE A 42 -2.57 -13.56 2.86
CA ILE A 42 -3.57 -13.81 1.83
C ILE A 42 -2.84 -13.89 0.48
N PRO A 43 -2.60 -15.08 -0.08
CA PRO A 43 -1.90 -15.26 -1.36
C PRO A 43 -2.57 -14.51 -2.52
N GLY A 44 -3.91 -14.46 -2.50
CA GLY A 44 -4.73 -13.82 -3.51
C GLY A 44 -4.77 -14.59 -4.84
N ASP A 45 -5.14 -13.90 -5.90
CA ASP A 45 -5.43 -14.46 -7.22
C ASP A 45 -4.34 -14.16 -8.25
N GLY A 46 -4.43 -14.82 -9.41
CA GLY A 46 -3.54 -14.59 -10.55
C GLY A 46 -2.08 -14.88 -10.20
N ILE A 47 -1.21 -13.88 -10.34
CA ILE A 47 0.22 -14.00 -9.98
C ILE A 47 0.46 -13.89 -8.46
N GLY A 48 -0.56 -13.59 -7.66
CA GLY A 48 -0.46 -13.39 -6.22
C GLY A 48 0.30 -14.50 -5.49
N PRO A 49 -0.10 -15.78 -5.62
CA PRO A 49 0.56 -16.90 -4.94
C PRO A 49 2.04 -17.05 -5.30
N LEU A 50 2.45 -16.72 -6.53
CA LEU A 50 3.85 -16.77 -6.95
C LEU A 50 4.68 -15.69 -6.25
N VAL A 51 4.15 -14.46 -6.17
CA VAL A 51 4.83 -13.34 -5.53
C VAL A 51 4.88 -13.52 -4.02
N THR A 52 3.78 -13.94 -3.39
CA THR A 52 3.77 -14.19 -1.94
C THR A 52 4.67 -15.36 -1.56
N GLY A 53 4.70 -16.42 -2.37
CA GLY A 53 5.63 -17.54 -2.15
C GLY A 53 7.09 -17.12 -2.22
N ALA A 54 7.44 -16.21 -3.15
CA ALA A 54 8.79 -15.63 -3.19
C ALA A 54 9.12 -14.81 -1.93
N VAL A 55 8.14 -14.08 -1.37
CA VAL A 55 8.33 -13.36 -0.10
C VAL A 55 8.57 -14.35 1.05
N GLU A 56 7.80 -15.43 1.14
CA GLU A 56 7.98 -16.46 2.17
C GLU A 56 9.39 -17.05 2.12
N GLN A 57 9.88 -17.43 0.93
CA GLN A 57 11.23 -17.96 0.73
C GLN A 57 12.33 -16.99 1.18
N VAL A 58 12.20 -15.70 0.83
CA VAL A 58 13.19 -14.68 1.23
C VAL A 58 13.16 -14.47 2.74
N MET A 59 11.98 -14.46 3.37
CA MET A 59 11.85 -14.28 4.82
C MET A 59 12.42 -15.46 5.60
N GLU A 60 12.21 -16.68 5.11
CA GLU A 60 12.79 -17.90 5.68
C GLU A 60 14.32 -17.89 5.56
N ALA A 61 14.86 -17.54 4.38
CA ALA A 61 16.30 -17.43 4.15
C ALA A 61 16.98 -16.35 5.01
N MET A 62 16.26 -15.28 5.36
CA MET A 62 16.74 -14.24 6.27
C MET A 62 16.59 -14.61 7.75
N HIS A 63 15.97 -15.77 8.07
CA HIS A 63 15.58 -16.15 9.43
C HIS A 63 14.81 -15.04 10.16
N ALA A 64 13.90 -14.38 9.44
CA ALA A 64 13.09 -13.32 10.02
C ALA A 64 12.18 -13.89 11.13
N PRO A 65 12.02 -13.21 12.28
CA PRO A 65 11.18 -13.67 13.38
C PRO A 65 9.69 -13.46 13.08
N ILE A 66 9.20 -14.08 12.01
CA ILE A 66 7.82 -14.01 11.55
C ILE A 66 7.32 -15.41 11.17
N TYR A 67 6.04 -15.66 11.41
CA TYR A 67 5.35 -16.84 10.90
C TYR A 67 4.07 -16.42 10.17
N PHE A 68 3.83 -17.04 9.02
CA PHE A 68 2.68 -16.71 8.19
C PHE A 68 1.49 -17.61 8.51
N GLU A 69 0.38 -17.00 8.90
CA GLU A 69 -0.94 -17.66 9.00
C GLU A 69 -1.62 -17.52 7.64
N ARG A 70 -1.54 -18.57 6.82
CA ARG A 70 -2.07 -18.55 5.45
C ARG A 70 -3.58 -18.75 5.42
N TYR A 71 -4.28 -17.88 4.71
CA TYR A 71 -5.70 -17.99 4.40
C TYR A 71 -5.92 -17.86 2.89
N ASP A 72 -6.55 -18.86 2.29
CA ASP A 72 -6.89 -18.84 0.88
C ASP A 72 -8.20 -18.06 0.69
N VAL A 73 -8.07 -16.80 0.25
CA VAL A 73 -9.19 -15.90 -0.08
C VAL A 73 -9.09 -15.54 -1.55
N HIS A 74 -10.21 -15.68 -2.25
CA HIS A 74 -10.32 -15.42 -3.68
C HIS A 74 -11.28 -14.27 -3.98
N GLY A 75 -11.01 -13.53 -5.04
CA GLY A 75 -11.75 -12.35 -5.47
C GLY A 75 -13.21 -12.58 -5.86
N ASP A 76 -13.56 -13.82 -6.19
CA ASP A 76 -14.92 -14.28 -6.55
C ASP A 76 -15.80 -14.57 -5.33
N MET A 77 -15.22 -14.62 -4.13
CA MET A 77 -15.97 -14.80 -2.89
C MET A 77 -16.89 -13.60 -2.62
N LYS A 78 -18.07 -13.87 -2.08
CA LYS A 78 -19.05 -12.81 -1.74
C LYS A 78 -18.61 -11.93 -0.58
N ARG A 79 -17.84 -12.50 0.36
CA ARG A 79 -17.40 -11.85 1.58
C ARG A 79 -16.05 -12.43 1.99
N VAL A 80 -15.22 -11.60 2.61
CA VAL A 80 -14.06 -12.09 3.35
C VAL A 80 -14.55 -12.98 4.52
N PRO A 81 -14.02 -14.21 4.69
CA PRO A 81 -14.37 -15.05 5.82
C PRO A 81 -14.04 -14.37 7.16
N GLU A 82 -14.90 -14.56 8.16
CA GLU A 82 -14.73 -13.90 9.48
C GLU A 82 -13.45 -14.35 10.19
N GLU A 83 -13.02 -15.60 9.98
CA GLU A 83 -11.74 -16.11 10.49
C GLU A 83 -10.53 -15.29 10.03
N VAL A 84 -10.56 -14.80 8.78
CA VAL A 84 -9.49 -13.98 8.20
C VAL A 84 -9.52 -12.59 8.83
N MET A 85 -10.72 -12.02 8.97
CA MET A 85 -10.89 -10.72 9.63
C MET A 85 -10.42 -10.76 11.09
N ASP A 86 -10.72 -11.83 11.80
CA ASP A 86 -10.30 -12.02 13.19
C ASP A 86 -8.79 -12.26 13.31
N SER A 87 -8.19 -13.01 12.38
CA SER A 87 -6.73 -13.14 12.28
C SER A 87 -6.08 -11.77 12.03
N ILE A 88 -6.59 -10.95 11.11
CA ILE A 88 -6.06 -9.60 10.86
C ILE A 88 -6.22 -8.71 12.10
N ARG A 89 -7.36 -8.77 12.78
CA ARG A 89 -7.59 -8.00 14.02
C ARG A 89 -6.69 -8.47 15.17
N LYS A 90 -6.37 -9.75 15.26
CA LYS A 90 -5.47 -10.33 16.26
C LYS A 90 -4.01 -9.95 15.97
N ASN A 91 -3.56 -10.17 14.74
CA ASN A 91 -2.16 -10.03 14.33
C ASN A 91 -1.77 -8.57 14.05
N LYS A 92 -2.75 -7.72 13.70
CA LYS A 92 -2.61 -6.32 13.30
C LYS A 92 -1.80 -6.08 12.02
N VAL A 93 -1.28 -7.14 11.39
CA VAL A 93 -0.45 -7.09 10.19
C VAL A 93 -0.95 -8.17 9.23
N CYS A 94 -1.15 -7.77 7.98
CA CYS A 94 -1.57 -8.65 6.91
C CYS A 94 -0.73 -8.38 5.66
N LEU A 95 -0.21 -9.44 5.06
CA LEU A 95 0.40 -9.42 3.74
C LEU A 95 -0.61 -10.02 2.75
N LYS A 96 -0.99 -9.26 1.71
CA LYS A 96 -1.94 -9.74 0.70
C LYS A 96 -1.41 -9.60 -0.72
N GLY A 97 -1.71 -10.60 -1.55
CA GLY A 97 -1.62 -10.52 -2.99
C GLY A 97 -2.76 -9.70 -3.62
N GLY A 98 -2.77 -9.66 -4.95
CA GLY A 98 -3.86 -9.06 -5.72
C GLY A 98 -5.12 -9.93 -5.60
N LEU A 99 -6.26 -9.32 -5.25
CA LEU A 99 -7.56 -10.01 -5.30
C LEU A 99 -8.30 -9.50 -6.52
N ALA A 100 -8.75 -10.42 -7.38
CA ALA A 100 -9.53 -10.07 -8.55
C ALA A 100 -10.83 -9.36 -8.11
N THR A 101 -11.29 -8.38 -8.87
CA THR A 101 -12.59 -7.76 -8.63
C THR A 101 -13.45 -8.01 -9.87
N PRO A 102 -14.58 -8.71 -9.76
CA PRO A 102 -15.46 -8.94 -10.90
C PRO A 102 -15.97 -7.59 -11.43
N MET A 103 -15.95 -7.42 -12.75
CA MET A 103 -16.51 -6.24 -13.41
C MET A 103 -18.00 -6.46 -13.67
N GLY A 104 -18.86 -5.63 -13.08
CA GLY A 104 -20.31 -5.64 -13.29
C GLY A 104 -21.12 -5.96 -12.03
N GLY A 105 -21.80 -4.93 -11.49
CA GLY A 105 -23.04 -5.02 -10.71
C GLY A 105 -22.99 -5.63 -9.29
N GLY A 106 -23.17 -4.77 -8.27
CA GLY A 106 -23.83 -5.11 -7.01
C GLY A 106 -23.01 -5.75 -5.88
N ILE A 107 -21.78 -6.19 -6.14
CA ILE A 107 -20.91 -6.75 -5.08
C ILE A 107 -19.82 -5.73 -4.74
N ASN A 108 -19.78 -5.31 -3.47
CA ASN A 108 -18.67 -4.51 -2.95
C ASN A 108 -17.37 -5.32 -3.12
N SER A 109 -16.37 -4.75 -3.82
CA SER A 109 -15.05 -5.39 -3.98
C SER A 109 -14.53 -5.88 -2.62
N LEU A 110 -14.03 -7.11 -2.55
CA LEU A 110 -13.41 -7.62 -1.31
C LEU A 110 -12.27 -6.73 -0.81
N ASN A 111 -11.53 -6.10 -1.73
CA ASN A 111 -10.51 -5.12 -1.36
C ASN A 111 -11.13 -3.90 -0.67
N MET A 112 -12.31 -3.44 -1.12
CA MET A 112 -13.04 -2.35 -0.49
C MET A 112 -13.60 -2.74 0.86
N GLN A 113 -14.15 -3.96 0.96
CA GLN A 113 -14.63 -4.51 2.22
C GLN A 113 -13.53 -4.51 3.28
N LEU A 114 -12.34 -5.04 2.95
CA LEU A 114 -11.20 -5.04 3.87
C LEU A 114 -10.84 -3.62 4.33
N ARG A 115 -10.82 -2.65 3.42
CA ARG A 115 -10.47 -1.26 3.74
C ARG A 115 -11.48 -0.60 4.68
N LYS A 116 -12.78 -0.81 4.44
CA LYS A 116 -13.85 -0.24 5.26
C LYS A 116 -13.97 -0.95 6.62
N GLU A 117 -14.01 -2.29 6.64
CA GLU A 117 -14.20 -3.04 7.90
C GLU A 117 -12.99 -2.96 8.85
N LEU A 118 -11.79 -2.71 8.33
CA LEU A 118 -10.57 -2.52 9.13
C LEU A 118 -10.16 -1.04 9.29
N ASP A 119 -10.95 -0.11 8.77
CA ASP A 119 -10.65 1.34 8.73
C ASP A 119 -9.22 1.65 8.24
N LEU A 120 -8.79 1.00 7.15
CA LEU A 120 -7.49 1.22 6.51
C LEU A 120 -7.50 2.50 5.68
N TYR A 121 -7.57 3.64 6.37
CA TYR A 121 -7.85 4.96 5.80
C TYR A 121 -6.72 5.57 4.96
N ALA A 122 -5.46 5.19 5.21
CA ALA A 122 -4.31 5.72 4.50
C ALA A 122 -3.71 4.66 3.56
N SER A 123 -3.77 4.92 2.26
CA SER A 123 -2.99 4.18 1.25
C SER A 123 -1.70 4.93 0.96
N LEU A 124 -0.56 4.28 1.15
CA LEU A 124 0.76 4.86 0.94
C LEU A 124 1.48 4.12 -0.18
N VAL A 125 1.96 4.87 -1.17
CA VAL A 125 2.71 4.34 -2.32
C VAL A 125 4.00 5.12 -2.50
N ASN A 126 5.12 4.41 -2.49
CA ASN A 126 6.43 4.98 -2.76
C ASN A 126 6.75 4.84 -4.24
N CYS A 127 6.93 5.95 -4.94
CA CYS A 127 7.30 6.02 -6.34
C CYS A 127 8.73 6.55 -6.45
N PHE A 128 9.69 5.65 -6.70
CA PHE A 128 11.10 6.02 -6.84
C PHE A 128 11.78 5.21 -7.93
N ASN A 129 12.85 5.78 -8.50
CA ASN A 129 13.66 5.04 -9.49
C ASN A 129 14.46 3.93 -8.80
N LEU A 130 14.41 2.72 -9.37
CA LEU A 130 15.23 1.61 -8.94
C LEU A 130 16.64 1.72 -9.56
N PRO A 131 17.72 1.59 -8.77
CA PRO A 131 19.07 1.55 -9.31
C PRO A 131 19.21 0.41 -10.35
N GLY A 132 19.70 0.75 -11.55
CA GLY A 132 19.91 -0.22 -12.63
C GLY A 132 18.69 -0.46 -13.54
N LEU A 133 17.53 0.14 -13.26
CA LEU A 133 16.37 0.08 -14.15
C LEU A 133 16.24 1.38 -14.95
N PRO A 134 16.59 1.41 -16.25
CA PRO A 134 16.48 2.63 -17.06
C PRO A 134 15.01 2.99 -17.29
N THR A 135 14.65 4.24 -16.98
CA THR A 135 13.31 4.81 -17.17
C THR A 135 13.41 6.17 -17.85
N ARG A 136 12.31 6.67 -18.42
CA ARG A 136 12.28 7.98 -19.10
C ARG A 136 12.68 9.14 -18.19
N HIS A 137 12.31 9.09 -16.91
CA HIS A 137 12.58 10.12 -15.92
C HIS A 137 13.55 9.60 -14.87
N GLU A 138 14.48 10.46 -14.46
CA GLU A 138 15.50 10.18 -13.44
C GLU A 138 15.23 10.99 -12.16
N ASN A 139 15.80 10.56 -11.04
CA ASN A 139 15.73 11.25 -9.75
C ASN A 139 14.30 11.49 -9.22
N VAL A 140 13.39 10.55 -9.49
CA VAL A 140 12.03 10.52 -8.94
C VAL A 140 12.08 9.92 -7.53
N ASP A 141 11.56 10.64 -6.54
CA ASP A 141 11.30 10.15 -5.18
C ASP A 141 10.05 10.83 -4.60
N ILE A 142 8.89 10.30 -4.99
CA ILE A 142 7.56 10.83 -4.62
C ILE A 142 6.88 9.79 -3.74
N VAL A 143 6.15 10.25 -2.73
CA VAL A 143 5.25 9.40 -1.94
C VAL A 143 3.84 9.91 -2.13
N VAL A 144 2.95 9.00 -2.53
CA VAL A 144 1.52 9.28 -2.68
C VAL A 144 0.81 8.72 -1.46
N ILE A 145 0.18 9.61 -0.71
CA ILE A 145 -0.69 9.28 0.41
C ILE A 145 -2.11 9.59 -0.04
N ARG A 146 -2.97 8.58 -0.04
CA ARG A 146 -4.33 8.66 -0.57
C ARG A 146 -5.33 8.21 0.49
N GLU A 147 -6.40 8.98 0.64
CA GLU A 147 -7.59 8.63 1.42
C GLU A 147 -8.25 7.39 0.80
N ASN A 148 -8.60 6.40 1.61
CA ASN A 148 -8.92 5.06 1.14
C ASN A 148 -10.24 4.49 1.68
N THR A 149 -11.04 5.31 2.36
CA THR A 149 -12.32 4.93 2.99
C THR A 149 -13.55 5.61 2.39
N GLU A 150 -13.42 6.82 1.85
CA GLU A 150 -14.54 7.62 1.31
C GLU A 150 -14.26 8.15 -0.11
N GLY A 151 -14.85 9.28 -0.50
CA GLY A 151 -14.72 9.85 -1.84
C GLY A 151 -15.40 8.98 -2.90
N GLU A 152 -14.67 8.63 -3.94
CA GLU A 152 -15.16 7.77 -5.02
C GLU A 152 -15.46 6.33 -4.54
N TYR A 153 -14.99 5.97 -3.34
CA TYR A 153 -15.21 4.66 -2.73
C TYR A 153 -16.43 4.61 -1.81
N SER A 154 -17.23 5.68 -1.72
CA SER A 154 -18.54 5.65 -1.05
C SER A 154 -19.41 4.52 -1.61
N GLY A 155 -19.36 4.29 -2.93
CA GLY A 155 -20.09 3.23 -3.63
C GLY A 155 -21.61 3.45 -3.64
N LEU A 156 -22.03 4.70 -3.46
CA LEU A 156 -23.44 5.09 -3.41
C LEU A 156 -23.89 5.51 -4.81
N GLU A 157 -24.45 4.55 -5.55
CA GLU A 157 -24.95 4.78 -6.91
C GLU A 157 -26.41 4.34 -7.01
N HIS A 158 -27.20 5.11 -7.76
CA HIS A 158 -28.58 4.74 -8.05
C HIS A 158 -29.01 5.27 -9.40
N GLU A 159 -29.97 4.59 -10.00
CA GLU A 159 -30.62 5.03 -11.24
C GLU A 159 -31.90 5.78 -10.86
N VAL A 160 -31.92 7.09 -11.08
CA VAL A 160 -33.05 7.96 -10.71
C VAL A 160 -34.26 7.68 -11.61
N VAL A 161 -34.00 7.55 -12.91
CA VAL A 161 -34.93 7.12 -13.97
C VAL A 161 -34.15 6.30 -15.00
N PRO A 162 -34.79 5.42 -15.78
CA PRO A 162 -34.10 4.62 -16.79
C PRO A 162 -33.19 5.45 -17.70
N GLY A 163 -31.88 5.15 -17.67
CA GLY A 163 -30.82 5.86 -18.40
C GLY A 163 -30.15 7.02 -17.66
N VAL A 164 -30.55 7.33 -16.42
CA VAL A 164 -29.97 8.43 -15.61
C VAL A 164 -29.41 7.86 -14.31
N VAL A 165 -28.08 7.75 -14.25
CA VAL A 165 -27.35 7.25 -13.08
C VAL A 165 -26.73 8.40 -12.31
N GLU A 166 -26.97 8.43 -11.01
CA GLU A 166 -26.33 9.33 -10.06
C GLU A 166 -25.32 8.56 -9.21
N SER A 167 -24.14 9.16 -9.01
CA SER A 167 -23.09 8.66 -8.13
C SER A 167 -22.79 9.71 -7.06
N LEU A 168 -22.97 9.32 -5.80
CA LEU A 168 -22.85 10.20 -4.64
C LEU A 168 -21.45 10.08 -4.03
N LYS A 169 -20.58 11.04 -4.36
CA LYS A 169 -19.28 11.21 -3.70
C LYS A 169 -19.48 11.85 -2.33
N VAL A 170 -19.00 11.19 -1.28
CA VAL A 170 -19.06 11.70 0.10
C VAL A 170 -17.64 11.99 0.59
N ILE A 171 -17.41 13.23 1.01
CA ILE A 171 -16.19 13.64 1.70
C ILE A 171 -16.59 14.21 3.06
N THR A 172 -15.89 13.77 4.11
CA THR A 172 -16.11 14.22 5.47
C THR A 172 -14.89 14.96 6.00
N LYS A 173 -15.15 15.95 6.86
CA LYS A 173 -14.09 16.68 7.56
C LYS A 173 -13.19 15.73 8.36
N PHE A 174 -13.80 14.76 9.05
CA PHE A 174 -13.08 13.77 9.87
C PHE A 174 -12.05 12.97 9.06
N CYS A 175 -12.45 12.39 7.93
CA CYS A 175 -11.55 11.60 7.09
C CYS A 175 -10.47 12.47 6.42
N SER A 176 -10.83 13.70 6.02
CA SER A 176 -9.89 14.67 5.45
C SER A 176 -8.82 15.13 6.46
N GLU A 177 -9.22 15.38 7.72
CA GLU A 177 -8.30 15.80 8.78
C GLU A 177 -7.31 14.70 9.13
N ARG A 178 -7.77 13.46 9.33
CA ARG A 178 -6.89 12.34 9.70
C ARG A 178 -5.87 12.01 8.61
N ILE A 179 -6.27 12.07 7.33
CA ILE A 179 -5.33 11.77 6.23
C ILE A 179 -4.30 12.91 6.05
N ALA A 180 -4.72 14.16 6.24
CA ALA A 180 -3.81 15.31 6.23
C ALA A 180 -2.80 15.21 7.38
N GLN A 181 -3.27 14.91 8.59
CA GLN A 181 -2.41 14.72 9.75
C GLN A 181 -1.39 13.59 9.50
N TYR A 182 -1.85 12.43 9.01
CA TYR A 182 -0.98 11.31 8.64
C TYR A 182 0.08 11.73 7.60
N ALA A 183 -0.30 12.53 6.60
CA ALA A 183 0.63 13.00 5.57
C ALA A 183 1.71 13.93 6.13
N PHE A 184 1.35 14.85 7.02
CA PHE A 184 2.32 15.74 7.69
C PHE A 184 3.23 14.98 8.66
N GLU A 185 2.69 14.04 9.44
CA GLU A 185 3.47 13.18 10.34
C GLU A 185 4.46 12.32 9.56
N TYR A 186 4.00 11.70 8.46
CA TYR A 186 4.86 10.94 7.55
C TYR A 186 5.98 11.82 6.98
N ALA A 187 5.64 13.03 6.52
CA ALA A 187 6.62 13.95 5.96
C ALA A 187 7.67 14.36 7.00
N TYR A 188 7.25 14.69 8.22
CA TYR A 188 8.14 15.03 9.32
C TYR A 188 9.09 13.87 9.67
N LEU A 189 8.56 12.66 9.87
CA LEU A 189 9.35 11.49 10.24
C LEU A 189 10.29 10.99 9.14
N ASN A 190 9.97 11.27 7.88
CA ASN A 190 10.78 10.89 6.71
C ASN A 190 11.59 12.06 6.14
N ASN A 191 11.77 13.15 6.89
CA ASN A 191 12.56 14.33 6.49
C ASN A 191 12.14 14.94 5.13
N ARG A 192 10.85 14.87 4.80
CA ARG A 192 10.29 15.49 3.59
C ARG A 192 9.86 16.93 3.91
N LYS A 193 10.31 17.87 3.09
CA LYS A 193 10.09 19.32 3.31
C LYS A 193 8.85 19.88 2.61
N LYS A 194 8.20 19.10 1.76
CA LYS A 194 7.07 19.54 0.93
C LYS A 194 5.96 18.50 0.98
N VAL A 195 4.78 18.95 1.37
CA VAL A 195 3.50 18.24 1.23
C VAL A 195 2.66 19.03 0.23
N THR A 196 2.05 18.35 -0.74
CA THR A 196 1.20 18.97 -1.75
C THR A 196 -0.16 18.30 -1.71
N ALA A 197 -1.21 19.07 -1.41
CA ALA A 197 -2.58 18.59 -1.54
C ALA A 197 -2.98 18.61 -3.03
N VAL A 198 -3.45 17.47 -3.54
CA VAL A 198 -3.96 17.36 -4.91
C VAL A 198 -5.48 17.32 -4.83
N HIS A 199 -6.14 18.24 -5.53
CA HIS A 199 -7.58 18.45 -5.46
C HIS A 199 -8.12 19.06 -6.76
N LYS A 200 -9.45 19.10 -6.89
CA LYS A 200 -10.18 19.71 -8.01
C LYS A 200 -11.22 20.72 -7.50
N ALA A 201 -10.88 21.47 -6.44
CA ALA A 201 -11.76 22.49 -5.83
C ALA A 201 -12.17 23.61 -6.78
N ASN A 202 -11.46 23.78 -7.91
CA ASN A 202 -11.87 24.71 -8.95
C ASN A 202 -13.24 24.34 -9.58
N ILE A 203 -13.61 23.05 -9.56
CA ILE A 203 -14.92 22.54 -10.00
C ILE A 203 -15.74 22.10 -8.78
N MET A 204 -15.16 21.28 -7.90
CA MET A 204 -15.83 20.71 -6.72
C MET A 204 -15.66 21.61 -5.48
N LYS A 205 -16.25 22.80 -5.52
CA LYS A 205 -15.99 23.88 -4.54
C LYS A 205 -16.31 23.54 -3.07
N LEU A 206 -17.18 22.57 -2.82
CA LEU A 206 -17.62 22.20 -1.46
C LEU A 206 -16.94 20.92 -0.95
N ALA A 207 -16.59 19.99 -1.84
CA ALA A 207 -16.10 18.68 -1.48
C ALA A 207 -14.56 18.59 -1.45
N ASP A 208 -13.88 19.35 -2.34
CA ASP A 208 -12.43 19.34 -2.55
C ASP A 208 -11.73 20.62 -2.06
#